data_AF-A0AAD6BWE3-F1
#
_entry.id   AF-A0AAD6BWE3-F1
#
_cell.length_a   1.000
_cell.length_b   1.000
_cell.length_c   1.000
_cell.angle_alpha   90.00
_cell.angle_beta   90.00
_cell.angle_gamma   90.00
#
_symmetry.space_group_name_H-M   'P 1'
#
loop_
_entity.id
_entity.type
_entity.pdbx_description
1 polymer ?
#
loop_
_entity_poly.entity_id
_entity_poly.type
_entity_poly.pdbx_seq_one_letter_code
_entity_poly.pdbx_strand_id
1 'polypeptide(L)'
;MFMDIMRDPSLDIIYIVVDALDECVQDQDKLLQFILRETQETPRVKWIISSRNHVQQRTRLVESQSILSLELQENAEAVLLAIGAYISNRLAELECLEDDDTLREYVQQTLHKKAEGTFLWVALVVQELQYLLLLGQAIS
;
A
#
# COMPACT_ATOMS: atom_id res chain seq x y z
N MET A 1 -1.96 28.51 -11.14
CA MET A 1 -1.06 27.43 -11.62
C MET A 1 -1.70 26.06 -11.50
N PHE A 2 -1.92 25.51 -10.28
CA PHE A 2 -2.54 24.17 -10.14
C PHE A 2 -3.97 24.09 -10.73
N MET A 3 -4.79 25.10 -10.43
CA MET A 3 -6.16 25.21 -11.00
C MET A 3 -6.17 25.32 -12.51
N ASP A 4 -5.15 25.97 -13.09
CA ASP A 4 -5.07 26.17 -14.53
C ASP A 4 -4.80 24.84 -15.24
N ILE A 5 -4.00 23.96 -14.62
CA ILE A 5 -3.77 22.59 -15.10
C ILE A 5 -5.07 21.78 -15.04
N MET A 6 -5.80 21.83 -13.92
CA MET A 6 -7.05 21.07 -13.76
C MET A 6 -8.15 21.52 -14.73
N ARG A 7 -8.12 22.79 -15.14
CA ARG A 7 -9.11 23.40 -16.03
C ARG A 7 -8.64 23.55 -17.47
N ASP A 8 -7.44 23.05 -17.78
CA ASP A 8 -6.93 23.10 -19.14
C ASP A 8 -7.82 22.23 -20.05
N PRO A 9 -8.49 22.82 -21.06
CA PRO A 9 -9.34 22.05 -21.96
C PRO A 9 -8.55 21.04 -22.80
N SER A 10 -7.25 21.26 -23.01
CA SER A 10 -6.38 20.45 -23.86
C SER A 10 -5.91 19.13 -23.24
N LEU A 11 -5.91 19.02 -21.91
CA LEU A 11 -5.56 17.80 -21.18
C LEU A 11 -6.79 16.92 -21.04
N ASP A 12 -6.72 15.62 -21.35
CA ASP A 12 -7.91 14.74 -21.39
C ASP A 12 -8.47 14.37 -20.00
N ILE A 13 -7.93 13.31 -19.39
CA ILE A 13 -8.22 12.91 -18.01
C ILE A 13 -6.98 13.16 -17.16
N ILE A 14 -7.16 13.77 -15.98
CA ILE A 14 -6.07 14.10 -15.06
C ILE A 14 -6.23 13.23 -13.82
N TYR A 15 -5.19 12.49 -13.45
CA TYR A 15 -5.16 11.73 -12.21
C TYR A 15 -4.31 12.49 -11.18
N ILE A 16 -4.90 12.74 -10.01
CA ILE A 16 -4.22 13.41 -8.91
C ILE A 16 -4.16 12.44 -7.75
N VAL A 17 -2.92 12.12 -7.33
CA VAL A 17 -2.65 11.23 -6.21
C VAL A 17 -2.25 12.08 -5.01
N VAL A 18 -3.01 11.97 -3.94
CA VAL A 18 -2.69 12.56 -2.64
C VAL A 18 -2.30 11.42 -1.70
N ASP A 19 -1.05 11.40 -1.28
CA ASP A 19 -0.54 10.38 -0.38
C ASP A 19 -0.59 10.85 1.08
N ALA A 20 -0.86 9.92 1.99
CA ALA A 20 -0.84 10.10 3.44
C ALA A 20 -1.63 11.34 3.94
N LEU A 21 -2.89 11.49 3.51
CA LEU A 21 -3.71 12.66 3.87
C LEU A 21 -3.84 12.86 5.39
N ASP A 22 -3.77 11.80 6.20
CA ASP A 22 -3.79 11.87 7.66
C ASP A 22 -2.58 12.61 8.28
N GLU A 23 -1.45 12.70 7.58
CA GLU A 23 -0.27 13.44 8.04
C GLU A 23 -0.41 14.97 7.84
N CYS A 24 -1.46 15.41 7.14
CA CYS A 24 -1.76 16.83 6.98
C CYS A 24 -2.34 17.38 8.29
N VAL A 25 -1.48 17.95 9.15
CA VAL A 25 -1.90 18.45 10.48
C VAL A 25 -2.62 19.81 10.39
N GLN A 26 -2.23 20.66 9.44
CA GLN A 26 -2.81 21.98 9.25
C GLN A 26 -3.69 22.02 8.02
N ASP A 27 -4.86 22.65 8.12
CA ASP A 27 -5.75 22.92 6.98
C ASP A 27 -6.26 21.66 6.23
N GLN A 28 -6.16 20.47 6.84
CA GLN A 28 -6.66 19.20 6.28
C GLN A 28 -8.11 19.29 5.81
N ASP A 29 -8.98 19.88 6.63
CA ASP A 29 -10.40 20.02 6.28
C ASP A 29 -10.59 20.98 5.10
N LYS A 30 -9.75 22.01 4.94
CA LYS A 30 -9.77 22.90 3.78
C LYS A 30 -9.33 22.18 2.52
N LEU A 31 -8.28 21.35 2.61
CA LEU A 31 -7.83 20.51 1.51
C LEU A 31 -8.92 19.52 1.10
N LEU A 32 -9.59 18.90 2.07
CA LEU A 32 -10.68 17.97 1.78
C LEU A 32 -11.85 18.69 1.11
N GLN A 33 -12.30 19.84 1.64
CA GLN A 33 -13.35 20.64 1.01
C GLN A 33 -13.00 21.04 -0.42
N PHE A 34 -11.75 21.43 -0.66
CA PHE A 34 -11.24 21.75 -1.99
C PHE A 34 -11.34 20.55 -2.94
N ILE A 35 -10.85 19.37 -2.52
CA ILE A 35 -10.93 18.14 -3.31
C ILE A 35 -12.38 17.80 -3.65
N LEU A 36 -13.28 17.84 -2.67
CA LEU A 36 -14.69 17.53 -2.88
C LEU A 36 -15.34 18.49 -3.88
N ARG A 37 -15.03 19.79 -3.76
CA ARG A 37 -15.53 20.82 -4.68
C ARG A 37 -15.02 20.61 -6.10
N GLU A 38 -13.71 20.42 -6.28
CA GLU A 38 -13.13 20.27 -7.61
C GLU A 38 -13.51 18.93 -8.26
N THR A 39 -13.78 17.89 -7.48
CA THR A 39 -14.34 16.62 -8.01
C THR A 39 -15.69 16.85 -8.69
N GLN A 40 -16.50 17.77 -8.18
CA GLN A 40 -17.80 18.15 -8.76
C GLN A 40 -17.64 19.12 -9.94
N GLU A 41 -16.79 20.14 -9.79
CA GLU A 41 -16.59 21.18 -10.80
C GLU A 41 -15.77 20.70 -12.02
N THR A 42 -14.91 19.69 -11.85
CA THR A 42 -14.01 19.17 -12.89
C THR A 42 -14.10 17.64 -13.03
N PRO A 43 -15.14 17.11 -13.72
CA PRO A 43 -15.39 15.65 -13.80
C PRO A 43 -14.25 14.82 -14.42
N ARG A 44 -13.39 15.49 -15.19
CA ARG A 44 -12.20 14.96 -15.86
C ARG A 44 -11.00 14.78 -14.93
N VAL A 45 -11.02 15.38 -13.74
CA VAL A 45 -10.03 15.15 -12.69
C VAL A 45 -10.48 13.97 -11.84
N LYS A 46 -9.62 12.97 -11.71
CA LYS A 46 -9.82 11.78 -10.89
C LYS A 46 -8.86 11.82 -9.71
N TRP A 47 -9.42 11.76 -8.51
CA TRP A 47 -8.67 11.82 -7.26
C TRP A 47 -8.44 10.42 -6.72
N ILE A 48 -7.19 10.12 -6.39
CA ILE A 48 -6.79 8.92 -5.65
C ILE A 48 -6.16 9.42 -4.36
N ILE A 49 -6.74 9.03 -3.23
CA ILE A 49 -6.33 9.56 -1.93
C ILE A 49 -6.01 8.38 -1.04
N SER A 50 -4.77 8.32 -0.54
CA SER A 50 -4.37 7.38 0.49
C SER A 50 -4.42 8.08 1.87
N SER A 51 -4.86 7.35 2.89
CA SER A 51 -4.96 7.86 4.25
C SER A 51 -5.20 6.70 5.22
N ARG A 52 -4.88 6.89 6.49
CA ARG A 52 -5.44 6.05 7.57
C ARG A 52 -6.95 6.27 7.72
N ASN A 53 -7.65 5.24 8.20
CA ASN A 53 -9.12 5.15 8.15
C ASN A 53 -9.87 6.19 9.00
N HIS A 54 -9.22 6.81 9.97
CA HIS A 54 -9.85 7.85 10.78
C HIS A 54 -10.25 9.09 9.95
N VAL A 55 -9.64 9.29 8.78
CA VAL A 55 -10.00 10.35 7.83
C VAL A 55 -11.20 9.96 6.96
N GLN A 56 -11.46 8.66 6.77
CA GLN A 56 -12.53 8.13 5.90
C GLN A 56 -13.93 8.60 6.33
N GLN A 57 -14.16 8.80 7.64
CA GLN A 57 -15.44 9.30 8.15
C GLN A 57 -15.77 10.71 7.63
N ARG A 58 -14.75 11.51 7.32
CA ARG A 58 -14.90 12.88 6.80
C ARG A 58 -15.09 12.91 5.29
N THR A 59 -14.64 11.89 4.57
CA THR A 59 -14.70 11.82 3.09
C THR A 59 -15.99 11.18 2.56
N ARG A 60 -16.73 10.42 3.39
CA ARG A 60 -18.02 9.76 3.06
C ARG A 60 -19.15 10.69 2.60
N LEU A 61 -18.95 12.01 2.65
CA LEU A 61 -19.96 13.01 2.29
C LEU A 61 -20.25 13.11 0.78
N VAL A 62 -19.54 12.37 -0.06
CA VAL A 62 -19.79 12.34 -1.51
C VAL A 62 -20.25 10.95 -1.94
N GLU A 63 -21.53 10.87 -2.31
CA GLU A 63 -22.25 9.65 -2.73
C GLU A 63 -21.62 8.93 -3.94
N SER A 64 -20.66 9.56 -4.62
CA SER A 64 -19.98 9.03 -5.81
C SER A 64 -18.60 8.41 -5.56
N GLN A 65 -18.18 8.21 -4.30
CA GLN A 65 -16.85 7.64 -4.01
C GLN A 65 -16.89 6.10 -3.93
N SER A 66 -16.18 5.43 -4.85
CA SER A 66 -15.75 4.04 -4.66
C SER A 66 -14.60 4.03 -3.64
N ILE A 67 -14.92 3.92 -2.36
CA ILE A 67 -13.92 3.83 -1.30
C ILE A 67 -13.40 2.39 -1.22
N LEU A 68 -12.12 2.20 -1.52
CA LEU A 68 -11.43 0.95 -1.22
C LEU A 68 -10.90 1.01 0.21
N SER A 69 -11.59 0.37 1.14
CA SER A 69 -11.08 0.12 2.49
C SER A 69 -10.05 -1.00 2.40
N LEU A 70 -8.80 -0.73 2.80
CA LEU A 70 -7.77 -1.75 2.99
C LEU A 70 -7.65 -2.15 4.47
N GLU A 71 -8.70 -1.91 5.27
CA GLU A 71 -8.69 -2.22 6.69
C GLU A 71 -8.40 -3.69 6.94
N LEU A 72 -7.40 -3.93 7.79
CA LEU A 72 -7.01 -5.26 8.23
C LEU A 72 -8.14 -5.99 8.97
N GLN A 73 -9.08 -5.30 9.61
CA GLN A 73 -10.21 -5.97 10.27
C GLN A 73 -11.29 -6.36 9.26
N GLU A 74 -11.64 -5.46 8.34
CA GLU A 74 -12.67 -5.71 7.32
C GLU A 74 -12.19 -6.69 6.23
N ASN A 75 -10.88 -6.74 5.97
CA ASN A 75 -10.26 -7.59 4.95
C ASN A 75 -9.23 -8.57 5.52
N ALA A 76 -9.33 -8.92 6.80
CA ALA A 76 -8.34 -9.74 7.52
C ALA A 76 -7.93 -10.99 6.74
N GLU A 77 -8.91 -11.73 6.24
CA GLU A 77 -8.68 -12.97 5.52
C GLU A 77 -8.00 -12.72 4.16
N ALA A 78 -8.47 -11.75 3.38
CA ALA A 78 -7.88 -11.42 2.09
C ALA A 78 -6.43 -10.91 2.25
N VAL A 79 -6.17 -10.09 3.27
CA VAL A 79 -4.82 -9.59 3.59
C VAL A 79 -3.92 -10.74 4.04
N LEU A 80 -4.39 -11.64 4.90
CA LEU A 80 -3.63 -12.82 5.33
C LEU A 80 -3.29 -13.74 4.15
N LEU A 81 -4.24 -14.01 3.26
CA LEU A 81 -4.02 -14.81 2.05
C LEU A 81 -3.02 -14.14 1.11
N ALA A 82 -3.15 -12.83 0.89
CA ALA A 82 -2.24 -12.07 0.04
C ALA A 82 -0.81 -12.03 0.62
N ILE A 83 -0.67 -11.88 1.93
CA ILE A 83 0.64 -11.97 2.61
C ILE A 83 1.22 -13.37 2.48
N GLY A 84 0.42 -14.42 2.60
CA GLY A 84 0.88 -15.79 2.40
C GLY A 84 1.36 -16.07 0.98
N ALA A 85 0.62 -15.58 -0.02
CA ALA A 85 1.04 -15.65 -1.41
C ALA A 85 2.35 -14.87 -1.63
N TYR A 86 2.48 -13.67 -1.02
CA TYR A 86 3.68 -12.86 -1.08
C TYR A 86 4.89 -13.54 -0.43
N ILE A 87 4.74 -14.11 0.76
CA ILE A 87 5.80 -14.88 1.45
C ILE A 87 6.25 -16.04 0.55
N SER A 88 5.29 -16.83 0.04
CA SER A 88 5.60 -18.00 -0.79
C SER A 88 6.38 -17.61 -2.06
N ASN A 89 5.96 -16.53 -2.71
CA ASN A 89 6.65 -15.98 -3.88
C ASN A 89 8.07 -15.52 -3.53
N ARG A 90 8.24 -14.79 -2.42
CA ARG A 90 9.55 -14.30 -1.97
C ARG A 90 10.52 -15.39 -1.54
N LEU A 91 10.02 -16.48 -0.97
CA LEU A 91 10.86 -17.62 -0.61
C LEU A 91 11.26 -18.47 -1.83
N ALA A 92 10.48 -18.46 -2.90
CA ALA A 92 10.86 -19.11 -4.16
C ALA A 92 12.02 -18.41 -4.86
N GLU A 93 12.26 -17.12 -4.57
CA GLU A 93 13.42 -16.36 -5.09
C GLU A 93 14.72 -16.65 -4.29
N LEU A 94 14.65 -17.42 -3.20
CA LEU A 94 15.80 -17.79 -2.38
C LEU A 94 16.37 -19.14 -2.79
N GLU A 95 17.40 -19.14 -3.65
CA GLU A 95 18.06 -20.34 -4.17
C GLU A 95 18.55 -21.29 -3.06
N CYS A 96 19.00 -20.77 -1.92
CA CYS A 96 19.48 -21.60 -0.80
C CYS A 96 18.39 -22.39 -0.07
N LEU A 97 17.12 -22.05 -0.28
CA LEU A 97 15.98 -22.76 0.29
C LEU A 97 15.41 -23.79 -0.69
N GLU A 98 16.00 -23.97 -1.89
CA GLU A 98 15.53 -24.93 -2.88
C GLU A 98 15.63 -26.38 -2.41
N ASP A 99 16.72 -26.74 -1.73
CA ASP A 99 17.04 -28.12 -1.34
C ASP A 99 16.78 -28.44 0.15
N ASP A 100 16.35 -27.45 0.95
CA ASP A 100 16.05 -27.61 2.38
C ASP A 100 14.60 -27.25 2.70
N ASP A 101 13.71 -28.20 2.46
CA ASP A 101 12.27 -28.07 2.73
C ASP A 101 11.98 -27.81 4.22
N THR A 102 12.82 -28.32 5.13
CA THR A 102 12.62 -28.13 6.58
C THR A 102 12.91 -26.68 6.97
N LEU A 103 14.01 -26.12 6.46
CA LEU A 103 14.37 -24.72 6.67
C LEU A 103 13.37 -23.79 5.98
N ARG A 104 12.94 -24.12 4.77
CA ARG A 104 11.91 -23.37 4.04
C ARG A 104 10.61 -23.29 4.83
N GLU A 105 10.11 -24.42 5.33
CA GLU A 105 8.89 -24.47 6.12
C GLU A 105 9.03 -23.66 7.42
N TYR A 106 10.17 -23.77 8.10
CA TYR A 106 10.45 -23.00 9.31
C TYR A 106 10.47 -21.48 9.05
N VAL A 107 11.13 -21.04 7.98
CA VAL A 107 11.19 -19.62 7.59
C VAL A 107 9.79 -19.13 7.21
N GLN A 108 9.05 -19.90 6.43
CA GLN A 108 7.67 -19.56 6.03
C GLN A 108 6.77 -19.39 7.25
N GLN A 109 6.74 -20.35 8.17
CA GLN A 109 5.94 -20.26 9.39
C GLN A 109 6.36 -19.07 10.27
N THR A 110 7.67 -18.80 10.36
CA THR A 110 8.21 -17.66 11.12
C THR A 110 7.77 -16.32 10.51
N LEU A 111 7.85 -16.19 9.17
CA LEU A 111 7.43 -14.99 8.46
C LEU A 111 5.92 -14.76 8.63
N HIS A 112 5.11 -15.80 8.46
CA HIS A 112 3.66 -15.72 8.67
C HIS A 112 3.29 -15.27 10.08
N LYS A 113 3.93 -15.85 11.10
CA LYS A 113 3.63 -15.52 12.51
C LYS A 113 4.01 -14.09 12.87
N LYS A 114 5.09 -13.57 12.30
CA LYS A 114 5.66 -12.26 12.67
C LYS A 114 5.27 -11.12 11.74
N ALA A 115 4.70 -11.41 10.56
CA ALA A 115 4.29 -10.38 9.62
C ALA A 115 3.21 -9.45 10.20
N GLU A 116 2.39 -9.94 11.13
CA GLU A 116 1.31 -9.16 11.79
C GLU A 116 0.48 -8.34 10.79
N GLY A 117 0.19 -8.92 9.62
CA GLY A 117 -0.59 -8.24 8.58
C GLY A 117 0.17 -7.22 7.73
N THR A 118 1.51 -7.18 7.81
CA THR A 118 2.35 -6.16 7.16
C THR A 118 3.27 -6.76 6.09
N PHE A 119 3.03 -6.43 4.82
CA PHE A 119 3.90 -6.82 3.70
C PHE A 119 5.32 -6.27 3.83
N LEU A 120 5.46 -5.03 4.31
CA LEU A 120 6.76 -4.36 4.44
C LEU A 120 7.70 -5.12 5.37
N TRP A 121 7.20 -5.64 6.49
CA TRP A 121 8.02 -6.41 7.42
C TRP A 121 8.57 -7.69 6.76
N VAL A 122 7.73 -8.41 6.01
CA VAL A 122 8.16 -9.60 5.25
C VAL A 122 9.24 -9.22 4.24
N ALA A 123 9.02 -8.14 3.48
CA ALA A 123 9.96 -7.67 2.47
C ALA A 123 11.34 -7.37 3.07
N LEU A 124 11.38 -6.65 4.20
CA LEU A 124 12.62 -6.29 4.89
C LEU A 124 13.35 -7.52 5.42
N VAL A 125 12.64 -8.48 6.03
CA VAL A 125 13.27 -9.69 6.57
C VAL A 125 13.79 -10.58 5.46
N VAL A 126 13.04 -10.77 4.37
CA VAL A 126 13.52 -11.56 3.22
C VAL A 126 14.74 -10.90 2.59
N GLN A 127 14.74 -9.57 2.44
CA GLN A 127 15.89 -8.84 1.93
C GLN A 127 17.13 -9.01 2.81
N GLU A 128 16.97 -8.96 4.14
CA GLU A 128 18.08 -9.18 5.06
C GLU A 128 18.59 -10.63 5.00
N LEU A 129 17.69 -11.61 4.87
CA LEU A 129 18.07 -13.01 4.66
C LEU A 129 18.90 -13.16 3.38
N GLN A 130 18.45 -12.59 2.26
CA GLN A 130 19.20 -12.57 0.99
C GLN A 130 20.60 -11.98 1.17
N TYR A 131 20.71 -10.84 1.86
CA TYR A 131 21.97 -10.17 2.10
C TYR A 131 22.95 -11.02 2.91
N LEU A 132 22.50 -11.63 4.01
CA LEU A 132 23.33 -12.49 4.86
C LEU A 132 23.82 -13.74 4.11
N LEU A 133 22.99 -14.30 3.23
CA LEU A 133 23.34 -15.46 2.41
C LEU A 133 24.42 -15.14 1.38
N LEU A 134 24.32 -13.99 0.72
CA LEU A 134 25.34 -13.53 -0.23
C LEU A 134 26.70 -13.28 0.46
N LEU A 135 26.68 -12.74 1.68
CA LEU A 135 27.91 -12.56 2.47
C LEU A 135 28.52 -13.89 2.93
N GLY A 136 27.71 -14.88 3.30
CA GLY A 136 28.19 -16.21 3.70
C GLY A 136 28.91 -16.97 2.57
N GLN A 137 28.46 -16.79 1.33
CA GLN A 137 29.11 -17.36 0.14
C GLN A 137 30.40 -16.63 -0.27
N ALA A 138 30.57 -15.35 0.09
CA ALA A 138 31.77 -14.57 -0.22
C ALA A 138 32.95 -14.84 0.75
N ILE A 139 32.70 -15.53 1.87
CA ILE A 139 33.68 -15.77 2.95
C ILE A 139 34.04 -17.27 3.07
N SER A 140 33.37 -18.15 2.32
CA SER A 140 33.69 -19.59 2.19
C SER A 140 34.48 -19.87 0.92
#